data_AF-A0A450XF62-F1
#
_entry.id   AF-A0A450XF62-F1
#
_cell.length_a   1.000
_cell.length_b   1.000
_cell.length_c   1.000
_cell.angle_alpha   90.00
_cell.angle_beta   90.00
_cell.angle_gamma   90.00
#
_symmetry.space_group_name_H-M   'P 1'
#
loop_
_entity.id
_entity.type
_entity.pdbx_description
1 polymer ?
#
loop_
_entity_poly.entity_id
_entity_poly.type
_entity_poly.pdbx_seq_one_letter_code
_entity_poly.pdbx_strand_id
1 'polypeptide(L)' 'MAKASLLPTRSPSTSFIVAKYLGEAVDKVRREEHKALMAEGRDDLKGGKYTWQYNPQNMSARQWRDFKSL' A
#
# COMPACT_ATOMS: atom_id res chain seq x y z
N MET A 1 -6.47 35.72 35.05
CA MET A 1 -6.67 35.76 33.58
C MET A 1 -5.93 34.60 32.95
N ALA A 2 -6.56 33.44 32.79
CA ALA A 2 -5.93 32.26 32.19
C ALA A 2 -6.22 32.23 30.68
N LYS A 3 -5.19 32.38 29.85
CA LYS A 3 -5.28 32.15 28.41
C LYS A 3 -5.36 30.65 28.17
N ALA A 4 -6.53 30.13 27.82
CA ALA A 4 -6.68 28.79 27.28
C ALA A 4 -6.17 28.78 25.83
N SER A 5 -5.01 28.18 25.61
CA SER A 5 -4.45 27.94 24.30
C SER A 5 -5.28 26.86 23.60
N LEU A 6 -6.20 27.26 22.72
CA LEU A 6 -6.89 26.33 21.82
C LEU A 6 -5.86 25.79 20.81
N LEU A 7 -5.39 24.57 21.02
CA LEU A 7 -4.60 23.84 20.02
C LEU A 7 -5.53 23.53 18.82
N PRO A 8 -5.10 23.76 17.57
CA PRO A 8 -5.92 23.43 16.42
C PRO A 8 -5.96 21.90 16.25
N THR A 9 -7.08 21.27 16.58
CA THR A 9 -7.36 19.88 16.21
C THR A 9 -7.63 19.85 14.70
N ARG A 10 -6.58 19.77 13.88
CA ARG A 10 -6.74 19.63 12.44
C ARG A 10 -7.38 18.27 12.15
N SER A 11 -8.67 18.29 11.79
CA SER A 11 -9.36 17.12 11.25
C SER A 11 -8.58 16.60 10.03
N PRO A 12 -8.44 15.27 9.86
CA PRO A 12 -7.86 14.71 8.64
C PRO A 12 -8.62 15.25 7.42
N SER A 13 -7.90 15.68 6.37
CA SER A 13 -8.56 16.08 5.13
C SER A 13 -9.16 14.86 4.44
N THR A 14 -10.26 15.07 3.71
CA THR A 14 -11.00 14.02 2.98
C THR A 14 -10.08 13.14 2.12
N SER A 15 -9.05 13.71 1.50
CA SER A 15 -8.05 12.97 0.72
C SER A 15 -7.32 11.87 1.52
N PHE A 16 -6.98 12.12 2.80
CA PHE A 16 -6.34 11.12 3.64
C PHE A 16 -7.29 9.97 3.97
N ILE A 17 -8.57 10.29 4.19
CA ILE A 17 -9.59 9.28 4.50
C ILE A 17 -9.80 8.37 3.29
N VAL A 18 -9.96 8.96 2.10
CA VAL A 18 -10.14 8.19 0.85
C VAL A 18 -8.93 7.31 0.56
N ALA A 19 -7.71 7.84 0.67
CA ALA A 19 -6.50 7.06 0.44
C ALA A 19 -6.38 5.87 1.40
N LYS A 20 -6.75 6.06 2.68
CA LYS A 20 -6.77 4.99 3.67
C LYS A 20 -7.73 3.87 3.28
N TYR A 21 -9.01 4.20 3.03
CA TYR A 21 -10.01 3.19 2.68
C TYR A 21 -9.68 2.45 1.38
N LEU A 22 -9.13 3.16 0.39
CA LEU A 22 -8.69 2.54 -0.86
C LEU A 22 -7.56 1.54 -0.62
N GLY A 23 -6.54 1.91 0.18
CA GLY A 23 -5.45 1.02 0.53
C GLY A 23 -5.90 -0.23 1.29
N GLU A 24 -6.86 -0.08 2.21
CA GLU A 24 -7.46 -1.19 2.95
C GLU A 24 -8.24 -2.14 2.03
N ALA A 25 -9.03 -1.61 1.08
CA ALA A 25 -9.78 -2.40 0.12
C ALA A 25 -8.86 -3.22 -0.80
N VAL A 26 -7.81 -2.61 -1.34
CA VAL A 26 -6.82 -3.29 -2.20
C VAL A 26 -6.07 -4.38 -1.42
N ASP A 27 -5.63 -4.09 -0.18
CA ASP A 27 -4.92 -5.09 0.62
C ASP A 27 -5.81 -6.28 1.01
N LYS A 28 -7.13 -6.07 1.18
CA LYS A 28 -8.08 -7.16 1.41
C LYS A 28 -8.09 -8.15 0.23
N VAL A 29 -8.32 -7.65 -0.99
CA VAL A 29 -8.35 -8.49 -2.20
C VAL A 29 -7.01 -9.21 -2.39
N ARG A 30 -5.89 -8.48 -2.27
CA ARG A 30 -4.54 -9.05 -2.38
C ARG A 30 -4.31 -10.21 -1.40
N ARG A 31 -4.81 -10.12 -0.16
CA ARG A 31 -4.67 -11.21 0.84
C ARG A 31 -5.49 -12.44 0.48
N GLU A 32 -6.68 -12.25 -0.08
CA GLU A 32 -7.55 -13.34 -0.53
C GLU A 32 -6.93 -14.07 -1.72
N GLU A 33 -6.50 -13.32 -2.74
CA GLU A 33 -5.82 -13.88 -3.92
C GLU A 33 -4.51 -14.57 -3.54
N HIS A 34 -3.69 -13.95 -2.68
CA HIS A 34 -2.45 -14.57 -2.23
C HIS A 34 -2.69 -15.94 -1.55
N LYS A 35 -3.75 -16.06 -0.74
CA LYS A 35 -4.11 -17.34 -0.11
C LYS A 35 -4.49 -18.39 -1.15
N ALA A 36 -5.25 -18.01 -2.18
CA ALA A 36 -5.61 -18.91 -3.27
C ALA A 36 -4.38 -19.38 -4.04
N LEU A 37 -3.47 -18.46 -4.38
CA LEU A 37 -2.19 -18.78 -5.05
C LEU A 37 -1.30 -19.72 -4.23
N MET A 38 -1.19 -19.48 -2.91
CA MET A 38 -0.44 -20.40 -2.02
C MET A 38 -1.07 -21.80 -1.98
N ALA A 39 -2.41 -21.89 -2.01
CA ALA A 39 -3.10 -23.19 -2.03
C ALA A 39 -2.85 -23.96 -3.34
N GLU A 40 -2.59 -23.26 -4.44
CA GLU A 40 -2.18 -23.83 -5.72
C GLU A 40 -0.66 -24.12 -5.80
N GLY A 41 0.11 -23.77 -4.76
CA GLY A 41 1.57 -23.93 -4.74
C GLY A 41 2.35 -22.90 -5.57
N ARG A 42 1.72 -21.78 -5.97
CA ARG A 42 2.37 -20.72 -6.75
C ARG A 42 2.89 -19.60 -5.86
N ASP A 43 4.20 -19.54 -5.63
CA ASP A 43 4.82 -18.54 -4.73
C ASP A 43 5.66 -17.46 -5.41
N ASP A 44 5.61 -17.39 -6.74
CA ASP A 44 6.18 -16.35 -7.62
C ASP A 44 5.89 -14.91 -7.15
N LEU A 45 4.67 -14.63 -6.70
CA LEU A 45 4.26 -13.29 -6.25
C LEU A 45 4.54 -13.00 -4.77
N LYS A 46 5.13 -13.96 -4.03
CA LYS A 46 5.41 -13.82 -2.59
C LYS A 46 6.41 -12.69 -2.35
N GLY A 47 6.08 -11.80 -1.41
CA GLY A 47 6.92 -10.62 -1.12
C GLY A 47 6.81 -9.48 -2.14
N GLY A 48 6.10 -9.66 -3.26
CA GLY A 48 5.98 -8.66 -4.33
C GLY A 48 5.14 -7.42 -3.98
N LYS A 49 4.39 -7.41 -2.86
CA LYS A 49 3.43 -6.35 -2.48
C LYS A 49 4.00 -4.94 -2.66
N TYR A 50 5.22 -4.69 -2.17
CA TYR A 50 5.80 -3.35 -2.21
C TYR A 50 6.26 -2.97 -3.61
N THR A 51 6.71 -3.93 -4.41
CA THR A 51 7.11 -3.69 -5.80
C THR A 51 5.95 -3.16 -6.65
N TRP A 52 4.73 -3.70 -6.45
CA TRP A 52 3.50 -3.25 -7.13
C TRP A 52 3.01 -1.85 -6.71
N GLN A 53 3.35 -1.40 -5.50
CA GLN A 53 2.95 -0.08 -4.98
C GLN A 53 4.02 0.99 -5.19
N TYR A 54 5.20 0.60 -5.66
CA TYR A 54 6.31 1.51 -5.81
C TYR A 54 6.13 2.36 -7.06
N ASN A 55 6.45 3.66 -6.98
CA ASN A 55 6.37 4.54 -8.15
C ASN A 55 7.38 4.06 -9.22
N PRO A 56 6.94 3.65 -10.42
CA PRO A 56 7.81 3.11 -11.46
C PRO A 56 8.90 4.11 -11.91
N GLN A 57 8.65 5.41 -11.80
CA GLN A 57 9.63 6.46 -12.12
C GLN A 57 10.82 6.48 -11.16
N ASN A 58 10.63 5.96 -9.94
CA ASN A 58 11.67 5.92 -8.91
C ASN A 58 12.40 4.56 -8.89
N MET A 59 11.98 3.58 -9.70
CA MET A 59 12.60 2.25 -9.71
C MET A 59 13.96 2.30 -10.40
N SER A 60 14.96 1.72 -9.76
CA SER A 60 16.24 1.41 -10.41
C SER A 60 16.07 0.38 -11.54
N ALA A 61 17.04 0.32 -12.45
CA ALA A 61 17.05 -0.69 -13.53
C ALA A 61 17.03 -2.13 -13.00
N ARG A 62 17.60 -2.38 -11.82
CA ARG A 62 17.54 -3.69 -11.16
C ARG A 62 16.13 -4.00 -10.69
N GLN A 63 15.49 -3.08 -9.95
CA GLN A 63 14.10 -3.24 -9.49
C GLN A 63 13.14 -3.46 -10.66
N TRP A 64 13.35 -2.76 -11.79
CA TRP A 64 12.59 -2.98 -13.01
C TRP A 64 12.77 -4.37 -13.61
N ARG A 65 13.99 -4.91 -13.62
CA ARG A 65 14.26 -6.27 -14.08
C ARG A 65 13.57 -7.29 -13.17
N ASP A 66 13.77 -7.14 -11.86
CA ASP A 66 13.22 -8.05 -10.87
C ASP A 66 11.67 -8.03 -10.93
N PHE A 67 11.06 -6.86 -11.12
CA PHE A 67 9.61 -6.73 -11.31
C PHE A 67 9.11 -7.38 -12.60
N LYS A 68 9.85 -7.25 -13.72
CA LYS A 68 9.49 -7.87 -15.00
C LYS A 68 9.62 -9.41 -15.01
N SER A 69 10.36 -9.97 -14.07
CA SER A 69 10.54 -11.41 -13.92
C SER A 69 9.58 -12.07 -12.93
N LEU A 70 8.69 -11.29 -12.30
CA LEU A 70 7.61 -11.80 -11.46
C LEU A 70 6.53 -12.50 -12.29
#